data_AF-A0A926X5B3-F1
#
_entry.id   AF-A0A926X5B3-F1
#
_cell.length_a   1.000
_cell.length_b   1.000
_cell.length_c   1.000
_cell.angle_alpha   90.00
_cell.angle_beta   90.00
_cell.angle_gamma   90.00
#
_symmetry.space_group_name_H-M   'P 1'
#
loop_
_entity.id
_entity.type
_entity.pdbx_description
1 polymer ?
#
loop_
_entity_poly.entity_id
_entity_poly.type
_entity_poly.pdbx_seq_one_letter_code
_entity_poly.pdbx_strand_id
1 'polypeptide(L)'
;MRFLLLDLPILLLKGLLTLLVFLTPVLGVWLASSLVAYTNGTTWLVVFSGILLFPLLPIAWDLWGRKRRNLKPQILTWGDRIILRTLLLNLIFLICLLALRPQTSFLALSTRGDWMLDGRQEPRIELVRRSLFKLANGLEWLYLAVHQNPYTQYADTRDIRPTLQPEVQPSPQPTQSSQTSPQPQPTSQPAPSPSTTDRTNLWSVDASIHPAVAQMPPSVETSIASVAQYIAQQEKDPFLRVKALHDYVADRIAYDAPAYFGQAPRPPQDAETVFRTRKAVCAGYAKLLEALGQAIGEEIVYVVGDSRSQISDLNGSGHAWNAAKIEGNWYLIDATWNSGYVDASGFTKRYSASYLFPPPEVMIISHFPDDPAWQLLPQPLSRGDFLRQPMLRPNFFAQGLKLISPTRSQTDVRDDAVIQLQNPNQRWLMAIYGVKGSGQAEKCSEQISQDPQLSCSLPGTGTYEVRLFSGNQQYGQYEYVGQLEFNKG
;
A
#
# COMPACT_ATOMS: atom_id res chain seq x y z
N MET A 1 -2.71 8.57 -59.84
CA MET A 1 -2.84 7.64 -58.69
C MET A 1 -1.51 7.10 -58.13
N ARG A 2 -0.40 6.99 -58.89
CA ARG A 2 0.90 6.52 -58.36
C ARG A 2 1.63 7.50 -57.39
N PHE A 3 1.37 8.81 -57.49
CA PHE A 3 1.98 9.81 -56.59
C PHE A 3 1.39 9.80 -55.17
N LEU A 4 0.08 9.59 -55.01
CA LEU A 4 -0.57 9.58 -53.69
C LEU A 4 -0.18 8.39 -52.80
N LEU A 5 0.20 7.24 -53.39
CA LEU A 5 0.52 6.01 -52.64
C LEU A 5 1.99 5.95 -52.15
N LEU A 6 2.91 6.66 -52.81
CA LEU A 6 4.34 6.71 -52.43
C LEU A 6 4.65 7.82 -51.41
N ASP A 7 3.85 8.89 -51.39
CA ASP A 7 4.04 10.02 -50.46
C ASP A 7 3.30 9.82 -49.13
N LEU A 8 2.26 8.99 -49.09
CA LEU A 8 1.48 8.72 -47.86
C LEU A 8 2.35 8.17 -46.72
N PRO A 9 3.27 7.21 -46.91
CA PRO A 9 4.16 6.74 -45.85
C PRO A 9 5.09 7.85 -45.32
N ILE A 10 5.58 8.72 -46.21
CA ILE A 10 6.47 9.83 -45.84
C ILE A 10 5.69 10.90 -45.08
N LEU A 11 4.46 11.20 -45.52
CA LEU A 11 3.58 12.15 -44.86
C LEU A 11 3.15 11.66 -43.47
N LEU A 12 2.81 10.38 -43.33
CA LEU A 12 2.51 9.74 -42.06
C LEU A 12 3.72 9.75 -41.12
N LEU A 13 4.91 9.44 -41.62
CA LEU A 13 6.15 9.50 -40.84
C LEU A 13 6.45 10.92 -40.37
N LYS A 14 6.31 11.93 -41.24
CA LYS A 14 6.47 13.34 -40.86
C LYS A 14 5.43 13.79 -39.84
N GLY A 15 4.18 13.38 -40.00
CA GLY A 15 3.11 13.62 -39.02
C GLY A 15 3.42 13.00 -37.66
N LEU A 16 3.86 11.74 -37.64
CA LEU A 16 4.28 11.04 -36.42
C LEU A 16 5.48 11.72 -35.75
N LEU A 17 6.53 12.06 -36.50
CA LEU A 17 7.71 12.74 -35.96
C LEU A 17 7.34 14.12 -35.40
N THR A 18 6.45 14.85 -36.07
CA THR A 18 5.97 16.15 -35.60
C THR A 18 5.19 15.98 -34.28
N LEU A 19 4.30 14.99 -34.20
CA LEU A 19 3.58 14.67 -32.96
C LEU A 19 4.55 14.33 -31.82
N LEU A 20 5.55 13.47 -32.08
CA LEU A 20 6.54 13.05 -31.09
C LEU A 20 7.42 14.21 -30.59
N VAL A 21 7.72 15.18 -31.44
CA VAL A 21 8.49 16.39 -31.07
C VAL A 21 7.75 17.24 -30.05
N PHE A 22 6.41 17.28 -30.07
CA PHE A 22 5.63 17.99 -29.06
C PHE A 22 5.29 17.12 -27.85
N LEU A 23 5.08 15.82 -28.08
CA LEU A 23 4.72 14.89 -27.00
C LEU A 23 5.90 14.62 -26.05
N THR A 24 7.11 14.42 -26.58
CA THR A 24 8.26 14.05 -25.74
C THR A 24 8.68 15.14 -24.73
N PRO A 25 8.71 16.44 -25.06
CA PRO A 25 8.94 17.49 -24.06
C PRO A 25 7.83 17.57 -23.02
N VAL A 26 6.56 17.37 -23.41
CA VAL A 26 5.41 17.37 -22.48
C VAL A 26 5.51 16.21 -21.51
N LEU A 27 5.91 15.02 -21.97
CA LEU A 27 6.15 13.87 -21.10
C LEU A 27 7.38 14.08 -20.20
N GLY A 28 8.46 14.70 -20.71
CA GLY A 28 9.66 15.03 -19.92
C GLY A 28 9.34 16.03 -18.81
N VAL A 29 8.74 17.17 -19.20
CA VAL A 29 7.69 17.92 -18.52
C VAL A 29 7.11 17.28 -17.25
N TRP A 30 6.13 16.44 -17.54
CA TRP A 30 5.28 15.74 -16.61
C TRP A 30 6.07 14.82 -15.67
N LEU A 31 6.98 13.99 -16.19
CA LEU A 31 7.78 13.09 -15.37
C LEU A 31 8.67 13.86 -14.38
N ALA A 32 9.46 14.81 -14.87
CA ALA A 32 10.39 15.55 -14.03
C ALA A 32 9.65 16.41 -13.00
N SER A 33 8.53 17.03 -13.37
CA SER A 33 7.75 17.83 -12.41
C SER A 33 7.02 16.97 -11.38
N SER A 34 6.53 15.79 -11.76
CA SER A 34 5.96 14.82 -10.82
C SER A 34 7.01 14.29 -9.85
N LEU A 35 8.24 14.04 -10.32
CA LEU A 35 9.36 13.64 -9.46
C LEU A 35 9.67 14.72 -8.43
N VAL A 36 9.69 15.98 -8.86
CA VAL A 36 9.93 17.12 -7.97
C VAL A 36 8.77 17.30 -6.98
N ALA A 37 7.52 17.15 -7.40
CA ALA A 37 6.37 17.18 -6.50
C ALA A 37 6.40 16.02 -5.48
N TYR A 38 6.84 14.84 -5.91
CA TYR A 38 7.01 13.67 -5.03
C TYR A 38 8.10 13.86 -3.98
N THR A 39 9.21 14.51 -4.33
CA THR A 39 10.33 14.77 -3.40
C THR A 39 10.24 16.12 -2.69
N ASN A 40 9.12 16.84 -2.80
CA ASN A 40 8.94 18.20 -2.28
C ASN A 40 10.04 19.20 -2.70
N GLY A 41 10.43 19.17 -3.98
CA GLY A 41 11.41 20.11 -4.54
C GLY A 41 10.77 21.29 -5.29
N THR A 42 11.61 22.18 -5.84
CA THR A 42 11.15 23.38 -6.55
C THR A 42 10.75 23.10 -8.01
N THR A 43 9.45 23.12 -8.31
CA THR A 43 8.89 22.74 -9.62
C THR A 43 9.25 23.69 -10.78
N TRP A 44 9.49 24.99 -10.54
CA TRP A 44 9.83 25.94 -11.60
C TRP A 44 11.14 25.61 -12.34
N LEU A 45 12.12 25.00 -11.65
CA LEU A 45 13.39 24.60 -12.27
C LEU A 45 13.19 23.55 -13.38
N VAL A 46 12.16 22.72 -13.26
CA VAL A 46 11.79 21.74 -14.29
C VAL A 46 11.18 22.43 -15.50
N VAL A 47 10.31 23.41 -15.30
CA VAL A 47 9.71 24.20 -16.39
C VAL A 47 10.79 24.90 -17.19
N PHE A 48 11.79 25.49 -16.50
CA PHE A 48 12.93 26.11 -17.16
C PHE A 48 13.77 25.09 -17.94
N SER A 49 14.02 23.92 -17.35
CA SER A 49 14.73 22.82 -18.03
C SER A 49 13.98 22.33 -19.27
N GLY A 50 12.64 22.33 -19.23
CA GLY A 50 11.78 22.05 -20.38
C GLY A 50 11.97 23.05 -21.51
N ILE A 51 11.98 24.35 -21.21
CA ILE A 51 12.24 25.43 -22.20
C ILE A 51 13.66 25.31 -22.78
N LEU A 52 14.63 24.94 -21.95
CA LEU A 52 16.00 24.71 -22.36
C LEU A 52 16.10 23.53 -23.35
N LEU A 53 15.51 22.38 -23.01
CA LEU A 53 15.51 21.18 -23.86
C LEU A 53 14.60 21.31 -25.09
N PHE A 54 13.60 22.19 -25.03
CA PHE A 54 12.74 22.56 -26.14
C PHE A 54 12.18 23.99 -25.96
N PRO A 55 12.50 24.97 -26.84
CA PRO A 55 13.22 24.84 -28.10
C PRO A 55 14.70 25.31 -28.07
N LEU A 56 15.25 25.79 -26.95
CA LEU A 56 16.50 26.56 -26.96
C LEU A 56 17.75 25.75 -27.37
N LEU A 57 18.00 24.60 -26.73
CA LEU A 57 19.18 23.77 -26.98
C LEU A 57 19.21 23.17 -28.41
N PRO A 58 18.09 22.63 -28.96
CA PRO A 58 18.06 22.18 -30.36
C PRO A 58 18.42 23.28 -31.37
N ILE A 59 17.91 24.50 -31.15
CA ILE A 59 18.19 25.67 -32.01
C ILE A 59 19.67 26.06 -31.90
N ALA A 60 20.19 26.20 -30.67
CA ALA A 60 21.59 26.53 -30.43
C ALA A 60 22.54 25.50 -31.06
N TRP A 61 22.23 24.20 -30.94
CA TRP A 61 22.99 23.12 -31.56
C TRP A 61 22.95 23.20 -33.10
N ASP A 62 21.82 23.56 -33.72
CA ASP A 62 21.80 23.77 -35.18
C ASP A 62 22.66 24.95 -35.60
N LEU A 63 22.54 26.09 -34.92
CA LEU A 63 23.29 27.30 -35.23
C LEU A 63 24.80 27.09 -35.10
N TRP A 64 25.25 26.39 -34.05
CA TRP A 64 26.67 26.06 -33.89
C TRP A 64 27.20 25.14 -34.99
N GLY A 65 26.38 24.15 -35.40
CA GLY A 65 26.72 23.23 -36.49
C GLY A 65 26.86 23.92 -37.85
N ARG A 66 26.22 25.07 -38.09
CA ARG A 66 26.31 25.82 -39.36
C ARG A 66 27.74 26.28 -39.66
N LYS A 67 28.53 26.66 -38.64
CA LYS A 67 29.93 27.08 -38.82
C LYS A 67 30.86 25.97 -39.36
N ARG A 68 30.47 24.69 -39.26
CA ARG A 68 31.28 23.53 -39.69
C ARG A 68 30.78 22.88 -40.99
N ARG A 69 29.73 23.42 -41.65
CA ARG A 69 28.94 22.72 -42.69
C ARG A 69 29.26 23.08 -44.15
N ASN A 70 30.32 23.85 -44.42
CA ASN A 70 30.59 24.42 -45.74
C ASN A 70 30.98 23.44 -46.88
N LEU A 71 30.81 22.11 -46.73
CA LEU A 71 31.41 21.16 -47.69
C LEU A 71 30.54 19.96 -48.15
N LYS A 72 29.23 19.86 -47.84
CA LYS A 72 28.38 18.75 -48.36
C LYS A 72 26.92 19.16 -48.68
N PRO A 73 26.29 18.56 -49.72
CA PRO A 73 24.88 18.76 -50.02
C PRO A 73 23.99 18.23 -48.89
N GLN A 74 22.93 18.96 -48.55
CA GLN A 74 22.08 18.66 -47.40
C GLN A 74 20.87 17.81 -47.79
N ILE A 75 20.76 16.62 -47.19
CA ILE A 75 19.63 15.70 -47.37
C ILE A 75 18.41 16.11 -46.51
N LEU A 76 18.66 16.71 -45.34
CA LEU A 76 17.62 17.10 -44.37
C LEU A 76 17.39 18.61 -44.38
N THR A 77 16.12 19.05 -44.33
CA THR A 77 15.79 20.48 -44.21
C THR A 77 16.18 21.03 -42.83
N TRP A 78 16.15 22.35 -42.67
CA TRP A 78 16.37 22.96 -41.35
C TRP A 78 15.33 22.49 -40.32
N GLY A 79 14.06 22.41 -40.71
CA GLY A 79 12.98 21.89 -39.87
C GLY A 79 13.22 20.45 -39.44
N ASP A 80 13.59 19.57 -40.37
CA ASP A 80 13.87 18.16 -40.08
C ASP A 80 15.00 18.01 -39.03
N ARG A 81 16.04 18.84 -39.12
CA ARG A 81 17.16 18.79 -38.16
C ARG A 81 16.77 19.28 -36.77
N ILE A 82 15.93 20.30 -36.67
CA ILE A 82 15.43 20.77 -35.36
C ILE A 82 14.49 19.72 -34.75
N ILE A 83 13.60 19.12 -35.55
CA ILE A 83 12.72 18.03 -35.15
C ILE A 83 13.54 16.86 -34.61
N LEU A 84 14.49 16.34 -35.38
CA LEU A 84 15.30 15.19 -34.98
C LEU A 84 16.14 15.47 -33.74
N ARG A 85 16.73 16.66 -33.61
CA ARG A 85 17.51 17.03 -32.41
C ARG A 85 16.64 17.19 -31.18
N THR A 86 15.48 17.82 -31.32
CA THR A 86 14.53 17.96 -30.22
C THR A 86 14.09 16.59 -29.73
N LEU A 87 13.70 15.72 -30.67
CA LEU A 87 13.31 14.36 -30.35
C LEU A 87 14.45 13.60 -29.67
N LEU A 88 15.67 13.67 -30.20
CA LEU A 88 16.84 13.00 -29.63
C LEU A 88 17.12 13.47 -28.19
N LEU A 89 17.15 14.78 -27.95
CA LEU A 89 17.45 15.35 -26.64
C LEU A 89 16.37 14.99 -25.61
N ASN A 90 15.09 15.09 -25.98
CA ASN A 90 13.99 14.77 -25.08
C ASN A 90 13.85 13.27 -24.82
N LEU A 91 14.11 12.42 -25.82
CA LEU A 91 14.17 10.97 -25.63
C LEU A 91 15.34 10.57 -24.73
N ILE A 92 16.54 11.12 -24.94
CA ILE A 92 17.70 10.86 -24.05
C ILE A 92 17.34 11.29 -22.63
N PHE A 93 16.78 12.49 -22.43
CA PHE A 93 16.38 12.97 -21.12
C PHE A 93 15.37 12.03 -20.44
N LEU A 94 14.30 11.65 -21.15
CA LEU A 94 13.28 10.71 -20.64
C LEU A 94 13.88 9.34 -20.31
N ILE A 95 14.64 8.75 -21.23
CA ILE A 95 15.27 7.44 -21.05
C ILE A 95 16.23 7.48 -19.87
N CYS A 96 17.06 8.53 -19.75
CA CYS A 96 17.96 8.68 -18.61
C CYS A 96 17.20 8.77 -17.28
N LEU A 97 16.13 9.56 -17.20
CA LEU A 97 15.32 9.63 -15.97
C LEU A 97 14.70 8.28 -15.61
N LEU A 98 14.06 7.62 -16.58
CA LEU A 98 13.40 6.33 -16.37
C LEU A 98 14.42 5.21 -16.06
N ALA A 99 15.60 5.22 -16.67
CA ALA A 99 16.62 4.18 -16.45
C ALA A 99 17.43 4.38 -15.17
N LEU A 100 17.72 5.63 -14.78
CA LEU A 100 18.48 5.92 -13.55
C LEU A 100 17.61 5.82 -12.30
N ARG A 101 16.30 6.05 -12.43
CA ARG A 101 15.34 6.14 -11.32
C ARG A 101 14.01 5.45 -11.65
N PRO A 102 13.99 4.16 -12.07
CA PRO A 102 12.76 3.51 -12.56
C PRO A 102 11.66 3.44 -11.50
N GLN A 103 12.02 2.99 -10.29
CA GLN A 103 11.08 2.88 -9.17
C GLN A 103 10.52 4.24 -8.77
N THR A 104 11.40 5.23 -8.56
CA THR A 104 11.01 6.59 -8.14
C THR A 104 10.23 7.32 -9.21
N SER A 105 10.51 7.09 -10.49
CA SER A 105 9.74 7.63 -11.61
C SER A 105 8.31 7.09 -11.62
N PHE A 106 8.15 5.76 -11.50
CA PHE A 106 6.83 5.15 -11.43
C PHE A 106 6.04 5.62 -10.20
N LEU A 107 6.68 5.67 -9.03
CA LEU A 107 6.07 6.16 -7.79
C LEU A 107 5.60 7.60 -7.96
N ALA A 108 6.47 8.49 -8.41
CA ALA A 108 6.16 9.90 -8.58
C ALA A 108 4.99 10.14 -9.54
N LEU A 109 4.97 9.44 -10.68
CA LEU A 109 3.86 9.51 -11.64
C LEU A 109 2.57 8.92 -11.05
N SER A 110 2.68 7.84 -10.28
CA SER A 110 1.52 7.17 -9.69
C SER A 110 0.93 7.97 -8.53
N THR A 111 1.73 8.59 -7.67
CA THR A 111 1.23 9.27 -6.47
C THR A 111 1.03 10.78 -6.67
N ARG A 112 1.87 11.41 -7.48
CA ARG A 112 1.90 12.87 -7.71
C ARG A 112 1.82 13.25 -9.18
N GLY A 113 1.49 12.33 -10.09
CA GLY A 113 1.34 12.62 -11.52
C GLY A 113 0.27 13.66 -11.86
N ASP A 114 -0.66 13.92 -10.94
CA ASP A 114 -1.74 14.90 -11.07
C ASP A 114 -1.49 16.19 -10.26
N TRP A 115 -0.28 16.42 -9.73
CA TRP A 115 0.03 17.53 -8.81
C TRP A 115 -0.46 18.91 -9.30
N MET A 116 -0.43 19.16 -10.62
CA MET A 116 -0.89 20.41 -11.25
C MET A 116 -2.41 20.63 -11.13
N LEU A 117 -3.15 19.59 -10.75
CA LEU A 117 -4.59 19.55 -10.57
C LEU A 117 -5.01 19.56 -9.08
N ASP A 118 -4.05 19.70 -8.15
CA ASP A 118 -4.35 19.73 -6.72
C ASP A 118 -5.35 20.85 -6.37
N GLY A 119 -6.25 20.54 -5.44
CA GLY A 119 -7.36 21.43 -5.04
C GLY A 119 -8.51 21.52 -6.06
N ARG A 120 -8.43 20.86 -7.22
CA ARG A 120 -9.49 20.89 -8.26
C ARG A 120 -10.24 19.56 -8.37
N GLN A 121 -11.57 19.62 -8.25
CA GLN A 121 -12.46 18.45 -8.22
C GLN A 121 -13.56 18.46 -9.30
N GLU A 122 -13.48 19.37 -10.28
CA GLU A 122 -14.48 19.43 -11.35
C GLU A 122 -14.50 18.13 -12.20
N PRO A 123 -15.65 17.68 -12.72
CA PRO A 123 -15.75 16.42 -13.46
C PRO A 123 -14.79 16.29 -14.65
N ARG A 124 -14.54 17.41 -15.37
CA ARG A 124 -13.57 17.44 -16.48
C ARG A 124 -12.13 17.25 -16.01
N ILE A 125 -11.78 17.83 -14.85
CA ILE A 125 -10.45 17.69 -14.24
C ILE A 125 -10.24 16.25 -13.77
N GLU A 126 -11.29 15.62 -13.24
CA GLU A 126 -11.24 14.23 -12.81
C GLU A 126 -11.00 13.27 -14.00
N LEU A 127 -11.57 13.57 -15.18
CA LEU A 127 -11.26 12.82 -16.40
C LEU A 127 -9.78 12.93 -16.79
N VAL A 128 -9.19 14.13 -16.68
CA VAL A 128 -7.77 14.35 -16.96
C VAL A 128 -6.91 13.57 -15.95
N ARG A 129 -7.23 13.66 -14.66
CA ARG A 129 -6.54 12.93 -13.58
C ARG A 129 -6.54 11.42 -13.83
N ARG A 130 -7.69 10.84 -14.15
CA ARG A 130 -7.81 9.41 -14.50
C ARG A 130 -6.96 9.04 -15.71
N SER A 131 -6.90 9.91 -16.72
CA SER A 131 -6.08 9.68 -17.91
C SER A 131 -4.59 9.69 -17.57
N LEU A 132 -4.12 10.64 -16.75
CA LEU A 132 -2.73 10.70 -16.27
C LEU A 132 -2.35 9.44 -15.48
N PHE A 133 -3.21 9.00 -14.56
CA PHE A 133 -2.95 7.78 -13.79
C PHE A 133 -3.03 6.51 -14.63
N LYS A 134 -3.88 6.45 -15.66
CA LYS A 134 -3.88 5.33 -16.60
C LYS A 134 -2.56 5.27 -17.38
N LEU A 135 -2.01 6.41 -17.78
CA LEU A 135 -0.69 6.48 -18.42
C LEU A 135 0.43 6.06 -17.44
N ALA A 136 0.38 6.53 -16.19
CA ALA A 136 1.34 6.14 -15.15
C ALA A 136 1.31 4.62 -14.87
N ASN A 137 0.10 4.03 -14.76
CA ASN A 137 -0.08 2.59 -14.58
C ASN A 137 0.50 1.79 -15.76
N GLY A 138 0.47 2.33 -16.98
CA GLY A 138 1.13 1.71 -18.15
C GLY A 138 2.66 1.58 -18.02
N LEU A 139 3.26 2.24 -17.03
CA LEU A 139 4.69 2.18 -16.72
C LEU A 139 5.01 1.27 -15.53
N GLU A 140 4.05 0.48 -15.02
CA GLU A 140 4.27 -0.44 -13.90
C GLU A 140 5.40 -1.45 -14.16
N TRP A 141 5.62 -1.85 -15.42
CA TRP A 141 6.71 -2.73 -15.80
C TRP A 141 8.09 -2.19 -15.38
N LEU A 142 8.27 -0.87 -15.30
CA LEU A 142 9.51 -0.25 -14.81
C LEU A 142 9.74 -0.55 -13.33
N TYR A 143 8.67 -0.56 -12.54
CA TYR A 143 8.72 -0.92 -11.13
C TYR A 143 9.05 -2.40 -10.97
N LEU A 144 8.33 -3.28 -11.67
CA LEU A 144 8.52 -4.74 -11.58
C LEU A 144 9.90 -5.19 -12.06
N ALA A 145 10.50 -4.49 -13.05
CA ALA A 145 11.82 -4.81 -13.55
C ALA A 145 12.94 -4.69 -12.49
N VAL A 146 12.74 -3.86 -11.46
CA VAL A 146 13.73 -3.61 -10.40
C VAL A 146 13.25 -4.00 -9.00
N HIS A 147 12.00 -4.45 -8.87
CA HIS A 147 11.38 -4.80 -7.60
C HIS A 147 10.89 -6.26 -7.64
N GLN A 148 11.84 -7.18 -7.59
CA GLN A 148 11.50 -8.60 -7.44
C GLN A 148 11.18 -8.89 -5.98
N ASN A 149 10.05 -9.55 -5.75
CA ASN A 149 9.66 -9.98 -4.42
C ASN A 149 10.50 -11.19 -3.99
N PRO A 150 11.36 -11.07 -2.97
CA PRO A 150 12.29 -12.14 -2.56
C PRO A 150 11.59 -13.37 -1.99
N TYR A 151 10.29 -13.29 -1.73
CA TYR A 151 9.51 -14.36 -1.12
C TYR A 151 8.76 -15.22 -2.14
N THR A 152 8.76 -14.84 -3.41
CA THR A 152 8.16 -15.63 -4.52
C THR A 152 8.71 -17.05 -4.60
N GLN A 153 9.98 -17.25 -4.24
CA GLN A 153 10.62 -18.57 -4.19
C GLN A 153 9.99 -19.55 -3.17
N TYR A 154 9.20 -19.06 -2.21
CA TYR A 154 8.52 -19.89 -1.21
C TYR A 154 7.05 -20.18 -1.55
N ALA A 155 6.53 -19.53 -2.61
CA ALA A 155 5.16 -19.76 -3.07
C ALA A 155 5.00 -21.19 -3.58
N ASP A 156 3.82 -21.76 -3.35
CA ASP A 156 3.48 -23.08 -3.85
C ASP A 156 3.39 -23.08 -5.38
N THR A 157 3.71 -24.20 -6.02
CA THR A 157 3.52 -24.41 -7.47
C THR A 157 2.08 -24.79 -7.81
N ARG A 158 1.23 -25.09 -6.82
CA ARG A 158 -0.20 -25.31 -7.02
C ARG A 158 -0.89 -24.01 -7.44
N ASP A 159 -1.50 -24.02 -8.63
CA ASP A 159 -2.38 -22.94 -9.13
C ASP A 159 -3.71 -22.90 -8.37
N ILE A 160 -3.67 -22.63 -7.06
CA ILE A 160 -4.86 -22.31 -6.28
C ILE A 160 -5.17 -20.84 -6.54
N ARG A 161 -6.29 -20.57 -7.22
CA ARG A 161 -6.81 -19.22 -7.40
C ARG A 161 -8.16 -19.07 -6.72
N PRO A 162 -8.43 -17.93 -6.05
CA PRO A 162 -9.72 -17.69 -5.47
C PRO A 162 -10.76 -17.60 -6.59
N THR A 163 -11.85 -18.37 -6.48
CA THR A 163 -13.02 -18.19 -7.34
C THR A 163 -13.81 -17.02 -6.77
N LEU A 164 -13.88 -15.91 -7.50
CA LEU A 164 -14.73 -14.79 -7.11
C LEU A 164 -16.19 -15.27 -7.09
N GLN A 165 -16.84 -15.22 -5.93
CA GLN A 165 -18.28 -15.47 -5.85
C GLN A 165 -19.03 -14.22 -6.35
N PRO A 166 -20.21 -14.38 -6.99
CA PRO A 166 -21.08 -13.27 -7.30
C PRO A 166 -21.45 -12.50 -6.03
N GLU A 167 -21.48 -11.18 -6.15
CA GLU A 167 -21.83 -10.21 -5.10
C GLU A 167 -23.06 -10.66 -4.29
N VAL A 168 -22.86 -11.04 -3.01
CA VAL A 168 -23.97 -11.10 -2.06
C VAL A 168 -24.35 -9.65 -1.81
N GLN A 169 -25.47 -9.22 -2.40
CA GLN A 169 -26.01 -7.88 -2.19
C GLN A 169 -26.08 -7.58 -0.70
N PRO A 170 -25.56 -6.43 -0.22
CA PRO A 170 -25.77 -6.03 1.16
C PRO A 170 -27.28 -5.92 1.38
N SER A 171 -27.79 -6.68 2.34
CA SER A 171 -29.18 -6.56 2.79
C SER A 171 -29.47 -5.10 3.15
N PRO A 172 -30.62 -4.53 2.75
CA PRO A 172 -30.92 -3.14 3.01
C PRO A 172 -30.90 -2.85 4.51
N GLN A 173 -30.18 -1.79 4.90
CA GLN A 173 -30.14 -1.27 6.27
C GLN A 173 -31.55 -1.20 6.86
N PRO A 174 -31.76 -1.67 8.11
CA PRO A 174 -33.05 -1.52 8.77
C PRO A 174 -33.31 -0.03 8.99
N THR A 175 -34.41 0.43 8.40
CA THR A 175 -34.95 1.78 8.52
C THR A 175 -35.31 2.02 9.99
N GLN A 176 -34.73 3.06 10.60
CA GLN A 176 -35.06 3.46 11.97
C GLN A 176 -36.49 4.02 12.01
N SER A 177 -37.43 3.27 12.59
CA SER A 177 -38.70 3.83 13.07
C SER A 177 -38.55 4.24 14.53
N SER A 178 -38.66 5.53 14.80
CA SER A 178 -38.70 6.14 16.12
C SER A 178 -40.03 5.83 16.82
N GLN A 179 -39.99 5.40 18.08
CA GLN A 179 -41.02 5.72 19.08
C GLN A 179 -40.54 5.46 20.52
N THR A 180 -40.97 6.35 21.41
CA THR A 180 -40.42 6.71 22.72
C THR A 180 -41.24 6.13 23.89
N SER A 181 -40.62 6.10 25.09
CA SER A 181 -41.20 6.21 26.46
C SER A 181 -41.32 4.94 27.37
N PRO A 182 -41.30 5.08 28.73
CA PRO A 182 -40.32 4.36 29.60
C PRO A 182 -40.84 3.44 30.74
N GLN A 183 -39.90 2.60 31.26
CA GLN A 183 -39.75 1.95 32.61
C GLN A 183 -40.80 0.91 33.12
N PRO A 184 -40.51 0.01 34.12
CA PRO A 184 -39.28 -0.20 34.94
C PRO A 184 -38.75 -1.67 35.02
N GLN A 185 -37.58 -1.86 35.64
CA GLN A 185 -36.91 -3.16 35.93
C GLN A 185 -37.71 -4.07 36.88
N PRO A 186 -37.44 -5.39 36.80
CA PRO A 186 -36.89 -6.07 37.98
C PRO A 186 -35.68 -6.99 37.68
N THR A 187 -34.90 -7.18 38.75
CA THR A 187 -33.71 -8.00 38.93
C THR A 187 -33.85 -9.49 38.57
N SER A 188 -32.89 -10.02 37.80
CA SER A 188 -32.36 -11.39 37.94
C SER A 188 -31.06 -11.55 37.14
N GLN A 189 -29.95 -11.95 37.77
CA GLN A 189 -28.75 -12.43 37.08
C GLN A 189 -29.04 -13.75 36.35
N PRO A 190 -28.51 -13.95 35.13
CA PRO A 190 -28.24 -15.29 34.63
C PRO A 190 -26.73 -15.56 34.45
N ALA A 191 -26.37 -16.81 34.71
CA ALA A 191 -25.06 -17.44 34.53
C ALA A 191 -24.47 -17.25 33.12
N PRO A 192 -23.13 -17.37 32.94
CA PRO A 192 -22.48 -17.14 31.66
C PRO A 192 -22.95 -18.15 30.62
N SER A 193 -23.60 -17.66 29.57
CA SER A 193 -23.97 -18.44 28.39
C SER A 193 -22.77 -18.50 27.42
N PRO A 194 -22.60 -19.60 26.67
CA PRO A 194 -21.47 -19.77 25.75
C PRO A 194 -21.52 -18.71 24.64
N SER A 195 -20.36 -18.16 24.33
CA SER A 195 -20.14 -17.13 23.31
C SER A 195 -20.66 -17.57 21.94
N THR A 196 -21.88 -17.17 21.59
CA THR A 196 -22.33 -17.12 20.21
C THR A 196 -21.60 -15.98 19.53
N THR A 197 -20.52 -16.29 18.80
CA THR A 197 -19.81 -15.32 17.97
C THR A 197 -20.81 -14.73 16.99
N ASP A 198 -21.07 -13.42 17.12
CA ASP A 198 -21.88 -12.68 16.17
C ASP A 198 -21.17 -12.73 14.80
N ARG A 199 -21.67 -13.60 13.90
CA ARG A 199 -21.10 -13.82 12.56
C ARG A 199 -21.22 -12.56 11.67
N THR A 200 -21.84 -11.48 12.14
CA THR A 200 -21.97 -10.22 11.39
C THR A 200 -20.68 -9.41 11.32
N ASN A 201 -19.69 -9.65 12.20
CA ASN A 201 -18.39 -8.98 12.15
C ASN A 201 -17.24 -9.91 12.59
N LEU A 202 -16.83 -10.78 11.67
CA LEU A 202 -15.72 -11.73 11.82
C LEU A 202 -14.34 -11.08 12.03
N TRP A 203 -14.24 -9.75 11.91
CA TRP A 203 -13.01 -9.00 12.03
C TRP A 203 -12.83 -8.35 13.41
N SER A 204 -13.91 -8.12 14.15
CA SER A 204 -13.87 -7.63 15.54
C SER A 204 -13.60 -8.76 16.55
N VAL A 205 -12.67 -9.64 16.21
CA VAL A 205 -12.31 -10.81 17.02
C VAL A 205 -11.60 -10.34 18.30
N ASP A 206 -11.90 -10.99 19.42
CA ASP A 206 -11.21 -10.74 20.68
C ASP A 206 -9.68 -10.82 20.50
N ALA A 207 -9.00 -9.77 20.96
CA ALA A 207 -7.54 -9.62 20.91
C ALA A 207 -6.82 -10.46 21.99
N SER A 208 -7.50 -11.42 22.60
CA SER A 208 -6.90 -12.46 23.42
C SER A 208 -6.42 -13.66 22.59
N ILE A 209 -5.39 -14.35 23.09
CA ILE A 209 -4.94 -15.62 22.53
C ILE A 209 -6.02 -16.67 22.75
N HIS A 210 -6.35 -17.44 21.72
CA HIS A 210 -7.34 -18.51 21.79
C HIS A 210 -7.04 -19.48 22.96
N PRO A 211 -8.04 -19.88 23.78
CA PRO A 211 -7.82 -20.75 24.94
C PRO A 211 -7.07 -22.05 24.62
N ALA A 212 -7.36 -22.68 23.48
CA ALA A 212 -6.64 -23.88 23.03
C ALA A 212 -5.12 -23.66 22.84
N VAL A 213 -4.69 -22.44 22.50
CA VAL A 213 -3.27 -22.10 22.37
C VAL A 213 -2.69 -21.67 23.72
N ALA A 214 -3.42 -20.83 24.46
CA ALA A 214 -3.00 -20.32 25.76
C ALA A 214 -2.78 -21.44 26.79
N GLN A 215 -3.59 -22.51 26.72
CA GLN A 215 -3.56 -23.65 27.65
C GLN A 215 -2.86 -24.88 27.06
N MET A 216 -2.23 -24.76 25.89
CA MET A 216 -1.58 -25.88 25.21
C MET A 216 -0.42 -26.43 26.05
N PRO A 217 -0.41 -27.72 26.41
CA PRO A 217 0.70 -28.33 27.12
C PRO A 217 1.95 -28.41 26.24
N PRO A 218 3.17 -28.17 26.77
CA PRO A 218 4.42 -28.29 26.00
C PRO A 218 4.63 -29.68 25.37
N SER A 219 4.05 -30.73 25.96
CA SER A 219 4.11 -32.10 25.43
C SER A 219 3.40 -32.29 24.09
N VAL A 220 2.50 -31.37 23.72
CA VAL A 220 1.81 -31.36 22.42
C VAL A 220 2.69 -30.81 21.31
N GLU A 221 3.65 -29.93 21.64
CA GLU A 221 4.46 -29.19 20.67
C GLU A 221 5.65 -29.98 20.13
N THR A 222 5.43 -31.25 19.85
CA THR A 222 6.43 -32.19 19.34
C THR A 222 6.57 -32.13 17.82
N SER A 223 5.50 -31.76 17.11
CA SER A 223 5.46 -31.61 15.66
C SER A 223 4.31 -30.70 15.22
N ILE A 224 4.40 -30.17 14.00
CA ILE A 224 3.33 -29.38 13.36
C ILE A 224 2.00 -30.14 13.37
N ALA A 225 2.02 -31.43 13.01
CA ALA A 225 0.83 -32.27 12.97
C ALA A 225 0.19 -32.45 14.35
N SER A 226 1.00 -32.67 15.39
CA SER A 226 0.52 -32.82 16.78
C SER A 226 -0.20 -31.55 17.27
N VAL A 227 0.39 -30.37 17.00
CA VAL A 227 -0.21 -29.08 17.35
C VAL A 227 -1.54 -28.86 16.61
N ALA A 228 -1.55 -29.06 15.29
CA ALA A 228 -2.75 -28.86 14.49
C ALA A 228 -3.88 -29.81 14.92
N GLN A 229 -3.58 -31.09 15.15
CA GLN A 229 -4.55 -32.08 15.61
C GLN A 229 -5.12 -31.73 16.99
N TYR A 230 -4.27 -31.27 17.92
CA TYR A 230 -4.72 -30.82 19.23
C TYR A 230 -5.70 -29.64 19.09
N ILE A 231 -5.36 -28.63 18.29
CA ILE A 231 -6.24 -27.48 18.04
C ILE A 231 -7.59 -27.94 17.45
N ALA A 232 -7.59 -28.82 16.45
CA ALA A 232 -8.81 -29.35 15.85
C ALA A 232 -9.66 -30.22 16.79
N GLN A 233 -9.05 -30.82 17.82
CA GLN A 233 -9.77 -31.55 18.85
C GLN A 233 -10.47 -30.61 19.83
N GLN A 234 -9.80 -29.52 20.22
CA GLN A 234 -10.30 -28.54 21.19
C GLN A 234 -11.33 -27.57 20.59
N GLU A 235 -11.17 -27.19 19.32
CA GLU A 235 -12.02 -26.20 18.65
C GLU A 235 -12.72 -26.81 17.44
N LYS A 236 -14.05 -26.67 17.40
CA LYS A 236 -14.93 -27.24 16.36
C LYS A 236 -15.48 -26.18 15.43
N ASP A 237 -15.60 -24.93 15.88
CA ASP A 237 -15.98 -23.84 15.00
C ASP A 237 -14.82 -23.56 14.04
N PRO A 238 -15.05 -23.56 12.72
CA PRO A 238 -13.97 -23.44 11.75
C PRO A 238 -13.29 -22.06 11.79
N PHE A 239 -14.01 -20.99 12.12
CA PHE A 239 -13.41 -19.66 12.28
C PHE A 239 -12.51 -19.60 13.51
N LEU A 240 -12.98 -20.11 14.64
CA LEU A 240 -12.18 -20.16 15.87
C LEU A 240 -11.01 -21.14 15.75
N ARG A 241 -11.16 -22.21 14.97
CA ARG A 241 -10.07 -23.16 14.69
C ARG A 241 -8.98 -22.49 13.86
N VAL A 242 -9.31 -21.78 12.78
CA VAL A 242 -8.33 -21.00 12.01
C VAL A 242 -7.71 -19.88 12.86
N LYS A 243 -8.50 -19.20 13.71
CA LYS A 243 -7.96 -18.28 14.72
C LYS A 243 -6.93 -18.97 15.61
N ALA A 244 -7.22 -20.15 16.14
CA ALA A 244 -6.28 -20.87 17.00
C ALA A 244 -4.98 -21.26 16.27
N LEU A 245 -5.05 -21.65 14.99
CA LEU A 245 -3.85 -21.89 14.18
C LEU A 245 -3.05 -20.59 13.98
N HIS A 246 -3.72 -19.49 13.64
CA HIS A 246 -3.13 -18.16 13.51
C HIS A 246 -2.43 -17.72 14.81
N ASP A 247 -3.14 -17.83 15.94
CA ASP A 247 -2.67 -17.40 17.25
C ASP A 247 -1.45 -18.22 17.69
N TYR A 248 -1.41 -19.51 17.38
CA TYR A 248 -0.22 -20.34 17.62
C TYR A 248 1.00 -19.76 16.89
N VAL A 249 0.86 -19.40 15.61
CA VAL A 249 1.97 -18.83 14.84
C VAL A 249 2.36 -17.45 15.37
N ALA A 250 1.39 -16.57 15.59
CA ALA A 250 1.62 -15.20 16.07
C ALA A 250 2.21 -15.17 17.50
N ASP A 251 1.88 -16.15 18.34
CA ASP A 251 2.37 -16.23 19.71
C ASP A 251 3.72 -16.95 19.83
N ARG A 252 3.94 -18.04 19.08
CA ARG A 252 5.11 -18.92 19.27
C ARG A 252 6.31 -18.58 18.42
N ILE A 253 6.16 -17.73 17.41
CA ILE A 253 7.26 -17.36 16.51
C ILE A 253 7.71 -15.93 16.81
N ALA A 254 9.03 -15.74 16.93
CA ALA A 254 9.67 -14.44 17.03
C ALA A 254 10.15 -13.97 15.64
N TYR A 255 10.01 -12.68 15.35
CA TYR A 255 10.50 -12.15 14.08
C TYR A 255 12.03 -12.06 14.06
N ASP A 256 12.66 -12.53 12.98
CA ASP A 256 14.11 -12.48 12.80
C ASP A 256 14.59 -11.11 12.31
N ALA A 257 14.57 -10.12 13.21
CA ALA A 257 15.01 -8.76 12.91
C ALA A 257 16.46 -8.69 12.39
N PRO A 258 17.46 -9.41 12.96
CA PRO A 258 18.81 -9.45 12.38
C PRO A 258 18.86 -9.97 10.94
N ALA A 259 18.16 -11.06 10.62
CA ALA A 259 18.09 -11.57 9.25
C ALA A 259 17.32 -10.64 8.30
N TYR A 260 16.30 -9.94 8.80
CA TYR A 260 15.54 -8.96 8.04
C TYR A 260 16.39 -7.74 7.66
N PHE A 261 17.16 -7.20 8.61
CA PHE A 261 18.05 -6.06 8.38
C PHE A 261 19.38 -6.44 7.70
N GLY A 262 19.56 -7.70 7.29
CA GLY A 262 20.79 -8.18 6.64
C GLY A 262 22.01 -8.23 7.57
N GLN A 263 21.78 -8.21 8.89
CA GLN A 263 22.83 -8.29 9.92
C GLN A 263 23.24 -9.74 10.21
N ALA A 264 22.44 -10.72 9.77
CA ALA A 264 22.72 -12.15 9.87
C ALA A 264 22.20 -12.90 8.64
N PRO A 265 22.76 -14.08 8.30
CA PRO A 265 22.20 -14.95 7.27
C PRO A 265 20.77 -15.37 7.60
N ARG A 266 19.90 -15.36 6.59
CA ARG A 266 18.51 -15.81 6.73
C ARG A 266 18.44 -17.35 6.79
N PRO A 267 17.92 -17.96 7.87
CA PRO A 267 17.67 -19.40 7.90
C PRO A 267 16.61 -19.81 6.88
N PRO A 268 16.49 -21.10 6.54
CA PRO A 268 15.37 -21.61 5.75
C PRO A 268 14.02 -21.18 6.35
N GLN A 269 13.08 -20.81 5.47
CA GLN A 269 11.74 -20.33 5.84
C GLN A 269 10.66 -21.42 5.66
N ASP A 270 11.06 -22.68 5.54
CA ASP A 270 10.14 -23.81 5.54
C ASP A 270 9.52 -24.03 6.93
N ALA A 271 8.33 -24.62 6.96
CA ALA A 271 7.54 -24.76 8.18
C ALA A 271 8.27 -25.55 9.28
N GLU A 272 9.02 -26.60 8.93
CA GLU A 272 9.72 -27.46 9.89
C GLU A 272 10.88 -26.72 10.56
N THR A 273 11.67 -25.99 9.77
CA THR A 273 12.72 -25.12 10.30
C THR A 273 12.13 -24.08 11.27
N VAL A 274 11.06 -23.39 10.87
CA VAL A 274 10.42 -22.34 11.68
C VAL A 274 9.80 -22.91 12.96
N PHE A 275 9.13 -24.06 12.88
CA PHE A 275 8.56 -24.74 14.03
C PHE A 275 9.65 -25.07 15.06
N ARG A 276 10.80 -25.59 14.61
CA ARG A 276 11.93 -25.96 15.49
C ARG A 276 12.63 -24.74 16.07
N THR A 277 12.92 -23.71 15.27
CA THR A 277 13.71 -22.55 15.69
C THR A 277 12.90 -21.50 16.42
N ARG A 278 11.56 -21.52 16.28
CA ARG A 278 10.64 -20.49 16.80
C ARG A 278 10.96 -19.08 16.29
N LYS A 279 11.61 -18.99 15.12
CA LYS A 279 12.12 -17.72 14.58
C LYS A 279 12.04 -17.68 13.06
N ALA A 280 11.50 -16.60 12.49
CA ALA A 280 11.28 -16.46 11.05
C ALA A 280 11.14 -15.00 10.59
N VAL A 281 11.18 -14.76 9.28
CA VAL A 281 10.59 -13.55 8.66
C VAL A 281 9.20 -13.89 8.10
N CYS A 282 8.50 -12.92 7.50
CA CYS A 282 7.11 -13.06 7.07
C CYS A 282 6.81 -14.35 6.26
N ALA A 283 7.70 -14.75 5.36
CA ALA A 283 7.54 -16.00 4.63
C ALA A 283 7.43 -17.24 5.54
N GLY A 284 8.27 -17.34 6.58
CA GLY A 284 8.25 -18.49 7.48
C GLY A 284 7.01 -18.54 8.38
N TYR A 285 6.49 -17.38 8.80
CA TYR A 285 5.19 -17.30 9.47
C TYR A 285 4.09 -17.87 8.56
N ALA A 286 4.04 -17.40 7.32
CA ALA A 286 3.01 -17.80 6.39
C ALA A 286 3.09 -19.29 6.00
N LYS A 287 4.30 -19.83 5.85
CA LYS A 287 4.53 -21.28 5.59
C LYS A 287 4.16 -22.16 6.79
N LEU A 288 4.43 -21.72 8.01
CA LEU A 288 4.03 -22.48 9.20
C LEU A 288 2.50 -22.51 9.35
N LEU A 289 1.81 -21.39 9.13
CA LEU A 289 0.35 -21.34 9.19
C LEU A 289 -0.30 -22.23 8.12
N GLU A 290 0.22 -22.19 6.90
CA GLU A 290 -0.20 -23.10 5.81
C GLU A 290 0.01 -24.57 6.18
N ALA A 291 1.18 -24.94 6.71
CA ALA A 291 1.47 -26.33 7.08
C ALA A 291 0.60 -26.84 8.24
N LEU A 292 0.29 -25.98 9.22
CA LEU A 292 -0.65 -26.28 10.30
C LEU A 292 -2.06 -26.55 9.75
N GLY A 293 -2.55 -25.71 8.83
CA GLY A 293 -3.84 -25.92 8.18
C GLY A 293 -3.88 -27.22 7.38
N GLN A 294 -2.85 -27.46 6.57
CA GLN A 294 -2.70 -28.68 5.76
C GLN A 294 -2.76 -29.96 6.61
N ALA A 295 -2.17 -29.96 7.81
CA ALA A 295 -2.14 -31.13 8.69
C ALA A 295 -3.52 -31.57 9.21
N ILE A 296 -4.53 -30.71 9.14
CA ILE A 296 -5.92 -31.00 9.55
C ILE A 296 -6.95 -30.76 8.44
N GLY A 297 -6.48 -30.58 7.19
CA GLY A 297 -7.35 -30.41 6.03
C GLY A 297 -8.00 -29.03 5.90
N GLU A 298 -7.50 -28.00 6.59
CA GLU A 298 -7.93 -26.62 6.38
C GLU A 298 -7.23 -26.04 5.14
N GLU A 299 -8.01 -25.43 4.26
CA GLU A 299 -7.52 -24.78 3.03
C GLU A 299 -6.92 -23.40 3.38
N ILE A 300 -5.68 -23.38 3.87
CA ILE A 300 -4.88 -22.17 4.06
C ILE A 300 -3.79 -22.15 3.01
N VAL A 301 -3.63 -21.02 2.32
CA VAL A 301 -2.63 -20.86 1.25
C VAL A 301 -1.68 -19.71 1.52
N TYR A 302 -0.46 -19.84 1.04
CA TYR A 302 0.54 -18.79 1.00
C TYR A 302 0.21 -17.74 -0.08
N VAL A 303 0.23 -16.47 0.31
CA VAL A 303 0.07 -15.31 -0.59
C VAL A 303 1.30 -14.43 -0.52
N VAL A 304 1.78 -13.99 -1.68
CA VAL A 304 2.98 -13.17 -1.83
C VAL A 304 2.65 -11.88 -2.57
N GLY A 305 3.30 -10.79 -2.17
CA GLY A 305 3.14 -9.47 -2.78
C GLY A 305 3.90 -8.40 -2.03
N ASP A 306 3.59 -7.14 -2.26
CA ASP A 306 4.21 -6.03 -1.55
C ASP A 306 3.36 -5.58 -0.37
N SER A 307 4.00 -5.13 0.70
CA SER A 307 3.33 -4.45 1.80
C SER A 307 3.90 -3.07 2.10
N ARG A 308 3.03 -2.15 2.52
CA ARG A 308 3.40 -0.81 2.96
C ARG A 308 3.27 -0.70 4.48
N SER A 309 4.31 -0.24 5.16
CA SER A 309 4.42 -0.24 6.62
C SER A 309 4.98 1.09 7.15
N GLN A 310 5.13 1.22 8.46
CA GLN A 310 5.77 2.40 9.09
C GLN A 310 7.26 2.54 8.71
N ILE A 311 7.92 1.44 8.34
CA ILE A 311 9.37 1.38 8.15
C ILE A 311 9.73 1.43 6.66
N SER A 312 8.81 1.01 5.80
CA SER A 312 8.99 1.16 4.36
C SER A 312 8.61 2.57 3.94
N ASP A 313 9.41 3.15 3.04
CA ASP A 313 8.91 4.22 2.19
C ASP A 313 7.56 3.78 1.60
N LEU A 314 6.66 4.70 1.27
CA LEU A 314 5.34 4.39 0.69
C LEU A 314 5.38 3.52 -0.60
N ASN A 315 6.58 3.18 -1.08
CA ASN A 315 6.86 2.33 -2.23
C ASN A 315 6.51 0.86 -2.05
N GLY A 316 6.33 0.39 -0.82
CA GLY A 316 6.09 -1.02 -0.52
C GLY A 316 7.36 -1.86 -0.56
N SER A 317 7.35 -2.96 0.18
CA SER A 317 8.42 -3.94 0.23
C SER A 317 7.82 -5.34 0.11
N GLY A 318 8.54 -6.27 -0.52
CA GLY A 318 8.12 -7.66 -0.58
C GLY A 318 7.68 -8.18 0.79
N HIS A 319 6.61 -8.95 0.80
CA HIS A 319 5.95 -9.50 1.98
C HIS A 319 5.22 -10.79 1.63
N ALA A 320 4.87 -11.55 2.68
CA ALA A 320 4.13 -12.79 2.55
C ALA A 320 3.13 -12.95 3.71
N TRP A 321 1.95 -13.45 3.38
CA TRP A 321 0.84 -13.65 4.30
C TRP A 321 0.00 -14.85 3.84
N ASN A 322 -1.21 -15.02 4.35
CA ASN A 322 -2.08 -16.14 4.00
C ASN A 322 -3.49 -15.71 3.57
N ALA A 323 -4.17 -16.62 2.88
CA ALA A 323 -5.62 -16.64 2.78
C ALA A 323 -6.13 -18.00 3.27
N ALA A 324 -7.25 -18.03 3.98
CA ALA A 324 -7.90 -19.25 4.44
C ALA A 324 -9.31 -19.34 3.85
N LYS A 325 -9.69 -20.53 3.37
CA LYS A 325 -11.04 -20.79 2.90
C LYS A 325 -11.86 -21.43 4.00
N ILE A 326 -12.88 -20.71 4.46
CA ILE A 326 -13.73 -21.09 5.59
C ILE A 326 -15.16 -21.08 5.09
N GLU A 327 -15.88 -22.20 5.27
CA GLU A 327 -17.28 -22.36 4.82
C GLU A 327 -17.50 -21.94 3.34
N GLY A 328 -16.49 -22.15 2.47
CA GLY A 328 -16.54 -21.85 1.05
C GLY A 328 -16.07 -20.44 0.64
N ASN A 329 -15.74 -19.57 1.58
CA ASN A 329 -15.30 -18.18 1.32
C ASN A 329 -13.84 -17.98 1.70
N TRP A 330 -13.11 -17.14 0.95
CA TRP A 330 -11.71 -16.80 1.23
C TRP A 330 -11.61 -15.59 2.17
N TYR A 331 -10.74 -15.71 3.18
CA TYR A 331 -10.45 -14.67 4.17
C TYR A 331 -8.95 -14.44 4.25
N LEU A 332 -8.53 -13.17 4.36
CA LEU A 332 -7.12 -12.78 4.41
C LEU A 332 -6.60 -12.86 5.86
N ILE A 333 -5.34 -13.24 6.03
CA ILE A 333 -4.70 -13.41 7.35
C ILE A 333 -3.23 -12.98 7.26
N ASP A 334 -2.75 -12.18 8.22
CA ASP A 334 -1.32 -11.94 8.41
C ASP A 334 -0.91 -12.17 9.88
N ALA A 335 -0.39 -13.38 10.15
CA ALA A 335 0.12 -13.74 11.47
C ALA A 335 1.41 -12.99 11.86
N THR A 336 2.17 -12.48 10.88
CA THR A 336 3.42 -11.76 11.12
C THR A 336 3.14 -10.41 11.74
N TRP A 337 2.20 -9.65 11.17
CA TRP A 337 1.85 -8.32 11.67
C TRP A 337 0.96 -8.37 12.92
N ASN A 338 0.43 -9.54 13.23
CA ASN A 338 -0.26 -9.84 14.47
C ASN A 338 0.65 -10.38 15.60
N SER A 339 1.95 -10.63 15.36
CA SER A 339 2.88 -11.11 16.39
C SER A 339 3.59 -9.98 17.15
N GLY A 340 3.69 -8.79 16.56
CA GLY A 340 4.39 -7.64 17.13
C GLY A 340 4.89 -6.67 16.08
N TYR A 341 5.98 -5.98 16.40
CA TYR A 341 6.63 -5.04 15.49
C TYR A 341 8.15 -5.10 15.58
N VAL A 342 8.81 -4.57 14.56
CA VAL A 342 10.27 -4.45 14.50
C VAL A 342 10.64 -2.97 14.49
N ASP A 343 11.64 -2.60 15.26
CA ASP A 343 12.25 -1.26 15.19
C ASP A 343 13.78 -1.37 15.28
N ALA A 344 14.47 -0.24 15.49
CA ALA A 344 15.92 -0.20 15.60
C ALA A 344 16.48 -1.05 16.77
N SER A 345 15.66 -1.35 17.79
CA SER A 345 16.04 -2.20 18.93
C SER A 345 15.83 -3.69 18.67
N GLY A 346 15.13 -4.06 17.60
CA GLY A 346 14.83 -5.44 17.23
C GLY A 346 13.33 -5.74 17.23
N PHE A 347 12.98 -7.02 17.45
CA PHE A 347 11.59 -7.46 17.49
C PHE A 347 11.00 -7.31 18.89
N THR A 348 9.86 -6.60 18.98
CA THR A 348 9.04 -6.53 20.18
C THR A 348 7.75 -7.31 19.96
N LYS A 349 7.55 -8.37 20.75
CA LYS A 349 6.32 -9.16 20.71
C LYS A 349 5.15 -8.34 21.25
N ARG A 350 4.08 -8.26 20.47
CA ARG A 350 2.81 -7.63 20.85
C ARG A 350 1.71 -8.26 20.03
N TYR A 351 1.04 -9.25 20.60
CA TYR A 351 -0.06 -9.92 19.93
C TYR A 351 -1.20 -8.96 19.60
N SER A 352 -1.81 -9.13 18.42
CA SER A 352 -3.06 -8.49 18.03
C SER A 352 -3.85 -9.42 17.09
N ALA A 353 -5.14 -9.16 16.89
CA ALA A 353 -5.96 -9.84 15.89
C ALA A 353 -6.32 -8.93 14.69
N SER A 354 -5.66 -7.78 14.55
CA SER A 354 -6.06 -6.73 13.58
C SER A 354 -6.02 -7.20 12.13
N TYR A 355 -5.10 -8.11 11.81
CA TYR A 355 -4.92 -8.72 10.49
C TYR A 355 -5.47 -10.16 10.41
N LEU A 356 -6.38 -10.53 11.31
CA LEU A 356 -7.12 -11.79 11.23
C LEU A 356 -8.51 -11.51 10.63
N PHE A 357 -8.72 -11.93 9.38
CA PHE A 357 -9.95 -11.73 8.63
C PHE A 357 -10.37 -10.26 8.39
N PRO A 358 -9.46 -9.30 8.14
CA PRO A 358 -9.87 -7.97 7.73
C PRO A 358 -10.64 -8.04 6.40
N PRO A 359 -11.64 -7.17 6.18
CA PRO A 359 -12.26 -7.01 4.88
C PRO A 359 -11.21 -6.76 3.79
N PRO A 360 -11.39 -7.29 2.57
CA PRO A 360 -10.48 -7.05 1.44
C PRO A 360 -10.14 -5.58 1.21
N GLU A 361 -11.11 -4.68 1.38
CA GLU A 361 -10.97 -3.22 1.22
C GLU A 361 -10.07 -2.60 2.30
N VAL A 362 -9.94 -3.27 3.44
CA VAL A 362 -9.04 -2.87 4.54
C VAL A 362 -7.67 -3.47 4.34
N MET A 363 -7.58 -4.75 3.95
CA MET A 363 -6.31 -5.45 3.74
C MET A 363 -5.50 -4.82 2.59
N ILE A 364 -6.16 -4.45 1.49
CA ILE A 364 -5.52 -3.87 0.30
C ILE A 364 -4.86 -2.51 0.58
N ILE A 365 -5.16 -1.83 1.69
CA ILE A 365 -4.49 -0.59 2.07
C ILE A 365 -3.01 -0.84 2.32
N SER A 366 -2.67 -1.96 2.95
CA SER A 366 -1.29 -2.29 3.30
C SER A 366 -0.71 -3.48 2.55
N HIS A 367 -1.51 -4.35 1.94
CA HIS A 367 -1.04 -5.60 1.30
C HIS A 367 -1.51 -5.70 -0.15
N PHE A 368 -0.58 -5.64 -1.09
CA PHE A 368 -0.82 -5.72 -2.53
C PHE A 368 -0.25 -7.03 -3.09
N PRO A 369 -1.09 -8.05 -3.37
CA PRO A 369 -0.63 -9.35 -3.87
C PRO A 369 -0.07 -9.26 -5.29
N ASP A 370 0.88 -10.14 -5.60
CA ASP A 370 1.46 -10.27 -6.94
C ASP A 370 0.42 -10.81 -7.95
N ASP A 371 -0.47 -11.72 -7.51
CA ASP A 371 -1.66 -12.12 -8.28
C ASP A 371 -2.87 -11.24 -7.85
N PRO A 372 -3.42 -10.40 -8.74
CA PRO A 372 -4.57 -9.56 -8.44
C PRO A 372 -5.81 -10.30 -7.93
N ALA A 373 -5.95 -11.61 -8.21
CA ALA A 373 -7.06 -12.42 -7.71
C ALA A 373 -7.07 -12.49 -6.17
N TRP A 374 -5.90 -12.45 -5.53
CA TRP A 374 -5.76 -12.47 -4.07
C TRP A 374 -6.11 -11.14 -3.40
N GLN A 375 -6.44 -10.10 -4.17
CA GLN A 375 -7.03 -8.89 -3.57
C GLN A 375 -8.42 -9.18 -3.01
N LEU A 376 -9.11 -10.21 -3.51
CA LEU A 376 -10.49 -10.56 -3.17
C LEU A 376 -11.49 -9.40 -3.35
N LEU A 377 -11.10 -8.38 -4.12
CA LEU A 377 -11.95 -7.26 -4.49
C LEU A 377 -12.76 -7.62 -5.74
N PRO A 378 -14.02 -7.15 -5.84
CA PRO A 378 -14.80 -7.27 -7.08
C PRO A 378 -14.11 -6.62 -8.29
N GLN A 379 -13.36 -5.53 -8.04
CA GLN A 379 -12.54 -4.84 -9.02
C GLN A 379 -11.14 -4.65 -8.43
N PRO A 380 -10.14 -5.44 -8.86
CA PRO A 380 -8.78 -5.30 -8.38
C PRO A 380 -8.21 -3.91 -8.64
N LEU A 381 -7.55 -3.34 -7.64
CA LEU A 381 -6.81 -2.09 -7.75
C LEU A 381 -5.54 -2.28 -8.58
N SER A 382 -5.14 -1.24 -9.29
CA SER A 382 -3.80 -1.17 -9.85
C SER A 382 -2.77 -0.88 -8.74
N ARG A 383 -1.50 -1.17 -9.00
CA ARG A 383 -0.41 -0.78 -8.09
C ARG A 383 -0.36 0.74 -7.85
N GLY A 384 -0.66 1.54 -8.87
CA GLY A 384 -0.75 2.99 -8.71
C GLY A 384 -1.88 3.42 -7.77
N ASP A 385 -3.06 2.78 -7.86
CA ASP A 385 -4.15 3.02 -6.91
C ASP A 385 -3.76 2.61 -5.50
N PHE A 386 -3.14 1.43 -5.35
CA PHE A 386 -2.60 0.96 -4.09
C PHE A 386 -1.66 1.98 -3.43
N LEU A 387 -0.67 2.48 -4.17
CA LEU A 387 0.32 3.46 -3.69
C LEU A 387 -0.29 4.82 -3.33
N ARG A 388 -1.40 5.19 -3.97
CA ARG A 388 -2.12 6.45 -3.68
C ARG A 388 -2.97 6.36 -2.41
N GLN A 389 -3.35 5.18 -1.93
CA GLN A 389 -4.21 5.07 -0.76
C GLN A 389 -3.54 5.63 0.50
N PRO A 390 -4.27 6.36 1.37
CA PRO A 390 -3.77 6.79 2.68
C PRO A 390 -3.38 5.57 3.52
N MET A 391 -2.25 5.66 4.24
CA MET A 391 -1.72 4.51 4.98
C MET A 391 -2.42 4.37 6.34
N LEU A 392 -3.53 3.65 6.36
CA LEU A 392 -4.28 3.36 7.58
C LEU A 392 -4.11 1.88 7.96
N ARG A 393 -4.14 1.58 9.26
CA ARG A 393 -4.10 0.22 9.79
C ARG A 393 -5.53 -0.31 9.95
N PRO A 394 -5.71 -1.64 9.93
CA PRO A 394 -7.02 -2.24 10.15
C PRO A 394 -7.70 -1.73 11.43
N ASN A 395 -6.97 -1.64 12.54
CA ASN A 395 -7.52 -1.16 13.81
C ASN A 395 -8.14 0.26 13.74
N PHE A 396 -7.76 1.10 12.76
CA PHE A 396 -8.45 2.37 12.49
C PHE A 396 -9.94 2.15 12.20
N PHE A 397 -10.28 1.29 11.23
CA PHE A 397 -11.67 1.07 10.85
C PHE A 397 -12.40 0.15 11.82
N ALA A 398 -11.71 -0.80 12.45
CA ALA A 398 -12.30 -1.63 13.51
C ALA A 398 -12.79 -0.79 14.70
N GLN A 399 -12.14 0.34 14.97
CA GLN A 399 -12.58 1.30 15.99
C GLN A 399 -13.71 2.23 15.52
N GLY A 400 -14.23 2.05 14.30
CA GLY A 400 -15.30 2.84 13.70
C GLY A 400 -14.84 4.17 13.09
N LEU A 401 -13.53 4.41 12.98
CA LEU A 401 -13.01 5.63 12.37
C LEU A 401 -13.10 5.54 10.85
N LYS A 402 -13.39 6.69 10.22
CA LYS A 402 -13.36 6.83 8.76
C LYS A 402 -12.62 8.09 8.38
N LEU A 403 -11.62 7.98 7.51
CA LEU A 403 -10.90 9.14 6.99
C LEU A 403 -11.73 9.86 5.94
N ILE A 404 -11.92 11.17 6.11
CA ILE A 404 -12.58 12.06 5.14
C ILE A 404 -11.52 12.74 4.27
N SER A 405 -10.49 13.31 4.90
CA SER A 405 -9.36 13.94 4.21
C SER A 405 -8.08 13.84 5.04
N PRO A 406 -6.89 13.73 4.40
CA PRO A 406 -6.67 13.63 2.96
C PRO A 406 -7.13 12.28 2.37
N THR A 407 -7.44 12.25 1.09
CA THR A 407 -7.88 11.03 0.38
C THR A 407 -6.73 10.29 -0.32
N ARG A 408 -5.49 10.67 -0.03
CA ARG A 408 -4.29 10.15 -0.69
C ARG A 408 -3.12 10.03 0.29
N SER A 409 -2.12 9.24 -0.09
CA SER A 409 -0.93 8.96 0.72
C SER A 409 -0.02 10.16 0.95
N GLN A 410 0.09 11.07 -0.03
CA GLN A 410 0.90 12.28 0.03
C GLN A 410 0.11 13.50 -0.45
N THR A 411 0.09 14.56 0.38
CA THR A 411 -0.69 15.79 0.13
C THR A 411 0.18 17.03 0.33
N ASP A 412 0.04 18.03 -0.56
CA ASP A 412 0.72 19.31 -0.39
C ASP A 412 -0.11 20.25 0.50
N VAL A 413 0.56 20.95 1.42
CA VAL A 413 -0.04 21.92 2.34
C VAL A 413 0.80 23.20 2.40
N ARG A 414 0.14 24.33 2.69
CA ARG A 414 0.81 25.62 2.87
C ARG A 414 1.23 25.84 4.32
N ASP A 415 0.29 25.64 5.24
CA ASP A 415 0.49 25.94 6.66
C ASP A 415 0.41 24.67 7.49
N ASP A 416 -0.82 24.24 7.80
CA ASP A 416 -1.10 23.11 8.67
C ASP A 416 -1.45 21.84 7.88
N ALA A 417 -1.01 20.70 8.40
CA ALA A 417 -1.53 19.40 8.00
C ALA A 417 -2.86 19.14 8.73
N VAL A 418 -3.96 19.22 7.99
CA VAL A 418 -5.31 19.00 8.51
C VAL A 418 -5.83 17.62 8.11
N ILE A 419 -6.26 16.86 9.11
CA ILE A 419 -6.83 15.52 8.95
C ILE A 419 -8.27 15.58 9.45
N GLN A 420 -9.22 15.25 8.57
CA GLN A 420 -10.64 15.19 8.89
C GLN A 420 -11.10 13.73 8.86
N LEU A 421 -11.88 13.35 9.86
CA LEU A 421 -12.37 11.99 10.04
C LEU A 421 -13.77 11.97 10.64
N GLN A 422 -14.45 10.83 10.51
CA GLN A 422 -15.63 10.51 11.31
C GLN A 422 -15.20 9.70 12.53
N ASN A 423 -15.71 10.10 13.70
CA ASN A 423 -15.42 9.46 14.98
C ASN A 423 -16.71 9.12 15.75
N PRO A 424 -17.58 8.24 15.20
CA PRO A 424 -18.89 7.93 15.81
C PRO A 424 -18.77 7.31 17.20
N ASN A 425 -17.69 6.56 17.45
CA ASN A 425 -17.45 5.88 18.72
C ASN A 425 -16.69 6.76 19.74
N GLN A 426 -16.52 8.05 19.45
CA GLN A 426 -15.87 9.03 20.34
C GLN A 426 -14.52 8.54 20.87
N ARG A 427 -13.69 7.99 19.99
CA ARG A 427 -12.32 7.58 20.29
C ARG A 427 -11.50 8.80 20.67
N TRP A 428 -10.59 8.66 21.62
CA TRP A 428 -9.62 9.71 21.90
C TRP A 428 -8.50 9.63 20.89
N LEU A 429 -8.18 10.77 20.27
CA LEU A 429 -7.26 10.85 19.15
C LEU A 429 -6.04 11.70 19.51
N MET A 430 -4.90 11.28 18.97
CA MET A 430 -3.64 11.97 19.08
C MET A 430 -2.89 11.85 17.76
N ALA A 431 -2.19 12.91 17.38
CA ALA A 431 -1.30 12.90 16.24
C ALA A 431 0.07 13.46 16.62
N ILE A 432 1.11 12.86 16.04
CA ILE A 432 2.47 13.38 16.08
C ILE A 432 2.96 13.56 14.66
N TYR A 433 3.79 14.57 14.41
CA TYR A 433 4.44 14.77 13.13
C TYR A 433 5.95 14.66 13.28
N GLY A 434 6.64 14.30 12.21
CA GLY A 434 8.09 14.30 12.13
C GLY A 434 8.56 14.57 10.72
N VAL A 435 9.72 15.21 10.55
CA VAL A 435 10.35 15.31 9.23
C VAL A 435 10.67 13.89 8.76
N LYS A 436 10.28 13.56 7.52
CA LYS A 436 10.47 12.22 6.96
C LYS A 436 11.95 11.80 7.04
N GLY A 437 12.20 10.66 7.67
CA GLY A 437 13.54 10.10 7.85
C GLY A 437 14.38 10.69 8.99
N SER A 438 13.89 11.69 9.74
CA SER A 438 14.67 12.27 10.85
C SER A 438 14.65 11.43 12.13
N GLY A 439 13.65 10.54 12.28
CA GLY A 439 13.39 9.79 13.51
C GLY A 439 12.85 10.64 14.67
N GLN A 440 12.75 11.97 14.49
CA GLN A 440 12.18 12.88 15.48
C GLN A 440 10.66 12.98 15.32
N ALA A 441 9.96 13.17 16.43
CA ALA A 441 8.53 13.38 16.41
C ALA A 441 8.10 14.41 17.45
N GLU A 442 7.19 15.28 17.04
CA GLU A 442 6.58 16.35 17.84
C GLU A 442 5.07 16.16 17.85
N LYS A 443 4.40 16.62 18.91
CA LYS A 443 2.94 16.54 19.00
C LYS A 443 2.31 17.59 18.09
N CYS A 444 1.24 17.21 17.39
CA CYS A 444 0.49 18.13 16.54
C CYS A 444 -0.29 19.19 17.35
N SER A 445 -0.92 18.76 18.45
CA SER A 445 -1.60 19.61 19.41
C SER A 445 -1.26 19.18 20.84
N GLU A 446 -1.35 20.09 21.80
CA GLU A 446 -1.21 19.71 23.22
C GLU A 446 -2.40 18.90 23.73
N GLN A 447 -3.57 19.08 23.11
CA GLN A 447 -4.82 18.52 23.58
C GLN A 447 -5.20 17.24 22.83
N ILE A 448 -5.25 16.15 23.57
CA ILE A 448 -5.93 14.92 23.15
C ILE A 448 -7.43 15.23 23.07
N SER A 449 -8.04 14.92 21.93
CA SER A 449 -9.44 15.24 21.68
C SER A 449 -10.20 14.09 21.03
N GLN A 450 -11.52 14.12 21.16
CA GLN A 450 -12.44 13.27 20.40
C GLN A 450 -12.88 13.96 19.09
N ASP A 451 -12.37 15.18 18.84
CA ASP A 451 -12.76 16.00 17.69
C ASP A 451 -12.54 15.26 16.36
N PRO A 452 -13.45 15.46 15.39
CA PRO A 452 -13.35 14.86 14.06
C PRO A 452 -12.26 15.50 13.19
N GLN A 453 -11.44 16.39 13.74
CA GLN A 453 -10.39 17.11 13.03
C GLN A 453 -9.12 17.19 13.88
N LEU A 454 -8.00 16.82 13.28
CA LEU A 454 -6.65 16.97 13.84
C LEU A 454 -5.89 17.96 12.96
N SER A 455 -5.13 18.88 13.57
CA SER A 455 -4.27 19.84 12.87
C SER A 455 -2.85 19.78 13.42
N CYS A 456 -1.86 19.78 12.54
CA CYS A 456 -0.45 19.83 12.88
C CYS A 456 0.21 21.04 12.22
N SER A 457 0.75 21.98 13.02
CA SER A 457 1.52 23.11 12.49
C SER A 457 2.96 22.70 12.20
N LEU A 458 3.32 22.63 10.92
CA LEU A 458 4.61 22.12 10.47
C LEU A 458 5.68 23.23 10.46
N PRO A 459 6.89 23.05 11.05
CA PRO A 459 7.83 24.13 11.35
C PRO A 459 8.66 24.70 10.16
N GLY A 460 8.40 24.29 8.92
CA GLY A 460 9.08 24.82 7.74
C GLY A 460 8.81 24.02 6.47
N THR A 461 9.52 24.34 5.38
CA THR A 461 9.46 23.57 4.13
C THR A 461 10.07 22.19 4.33
N GLY A 462 9.36 21.15 3.90
CA GLY A 462 9.82 19.77 4.06
C GLY A 462 8.70 18.74 3.85
N THR A 463 9.09 17.47 3.75
CA THR A 463 8.14 16.36 3.79
C THR A 463 8.01 15.86 5.22
N TYR A 464 6.79 15.82 5.72
CA TYR A 464 6.45 15.43 7.08
C TYR A 464 5.60 14.16 7.05
N GLU A 465 5.89 13.26 7.98
CA GLU A 465 5.02 12.13 8.29
C GLU A 465 4.19 12.48 9.52
N VAL A 466 2.86 12.43 9.38
CA VAL A 466 1.92 12.58 10.48
C VAL A 466 1.40 11.19 10.85
N ARG A 467 1.72 10.74 12.07
CA ARG A 467 1.28 9.45 12.61
C ARG A 467 0.09 9.65 13.52
N LEU A 468 -0.93 8.83 13.31
CA LEU A 468 -2.22 8.86 14.00
C LEU A 468 -2.28 7.77 15.06
N PHE A 469 -2.81 8.15 16.22
CA PHE A 469 -3.00 7.26 17.36
C PHE A 469 -4.41 7.41 17.94
N SER A 470 -4.94 6.32 18.49
CA SER A 470 -6.29 6.27 19.06
C SER A 470 -6.34 5.47 20.36
N GLY A 471 -7.19 5.89 21.29
CA GLY A 471 -7.38 5.28 22.61
C GLY A 471 -8.84 5.24 23.07
N ASN A 472 -9.15 4.36 24.02
CA ASN A 472 -10.48 4.23 24.64
C ASN A 472 -10.74 5.32 25.70
N GLN A 473 -9.67 5.89 26.25
CA GLN A 473 -9.71 6.82 27.38
C GLN A 473 -8.78 7.99 27.09
N GLN A 474 -9.10 9.16 27.65
CA GLN A 474 -8.33 10.38 27.46
C GLN A 474 -6.87 10.22 27.87
N TYR A 475 -6.63 9.55 29.00
CA TYR A 475 -5.31 9.30 29.53
C TYR A 475 -5.08 7.80 29.58
N GLY A 476 -4.00 7.32 28.95
CA GLY A 476 -3.70 5.89 28.90
C GLY A 476 -2.84 5.51 27.70
N GLN A 477 -2.95 4.25 27.29
CA GLN A 477 -2.25 3.73 26.13
C GLN A 477 -3.01 4.07 24.84
N TYR A 478 -2.26 4.54 23.86
CA TYR A 478 -2.77 4.85 22.53
C TYR A 478 -2.13 3.90 21.52
N GLU A 479 -2.94 3.42 20.60
CA GLU A 479 -2.49 2.54 19.54
C GLU A 479 -2.25 3.33 18.26
N TYR A 480 -1.17 3.01 17.57
CA TYR A 480 -0.96 3.52 16.22
C TYR A 480 -2.05 2.97 15.30
N VAL A 481 -2.70 3.87 14.56
CA VAL A 481 -3.81 3.53 13.64
C VAL A 481 -3.53 3.94 12.19
N GLY A 482 -2.43 4.65 11.92
CA GLY A 482 -2.04 4.98 10.54
C GLY A 482 -1.07 6.15 10.46
N GLN A 483 -0.68 6.48 9.23
CA GLN A 483 0.15 7.64 8.91
C GLN A 483 -0.19 8.25 7.56
N LEU A 484 0.16 9.52 7.40
CA LEU A 484 -0.08 10.31 6.20
C LEU A 484 1.15 11.19 5.92
N GLU A 485 1.49 11.37 4.65
CA GLU A 485 2.58 12.26 4.26
C GLU A 485 2.06 13.63 3.82
N PHE A 486 2.71 14.68 4.31
CA PHE A 486 2.41 16.06 3.98
C PHE A 486 3.67 16.76 3.47
N ASN A 487 3.58 17.35 2.29
CA ASN A 487 4.62 18.19 1.73
C ASN A 487 4.30 19.65 2.05
N LYS A 488 5.16 20.31 2.81
CA LYS A 488 5.09 21.75 3.03
C LYS A 488 6.08 22.45 2.11
N GLY A 489 5.55 23.33 1.25
CA GLY A 489 6.29 24.06 0.22
C GLY A 489 7.12 25.23 0.73
#